data_AF-A0A1G2R906-F1
#
_entry.id   AF-A0A1G2R906-F1
#
_cell.length_a   1.000
_cell.length_b   1.000
_cell.length_c   1.000
_cell.angle_alpha   90.00
_cell.angle_beta   90.00
_cell.angle_gamma   90.00
#
_symmetry.space_group_name_H-M   'P 1'
#
loop_
_entity.id
_entity.type
_entity.pdbx_description
1 polymer ?
#
loop_
_entity_poly.entity_id
_entity_poly.type
_entity_poly.pdbx_seq_one_letter_code
_entity_poly.pdbx_strand_id
1 'polypeptide(L)'
;MGFLKKYFIAYGIVVLLLVVFLKWHKEKSFSNDLLTQMLTAQSRSKYRTDDPCLYTLAGEPEVAGQYLKLTFLCPGKEARFSLDYRAIVKKTVGGAIEELFRLNGVTLDSSKLKCKQGGREVSLTDPIVNQDNIECLVL
;
A
#
# COMPACT_ATOMS: atom_id res chain seq x y z
N MET A 1 -57.76 -2.51 11.36
CA MET A 1 -56.44 -2.19 11.94
C MET A 1 -55.58 -3.41 12.35
N GLY A 2 -56.02 -4.66 12.18
CA GLY A 2 -55.25 -5.85 12.61
C GLY A 2 -54.24 -6.41 11.60
N PHE A 3 -54.47 -6.23 10.29
CA PHE A 3 -53.64 -6.83 9.23
C PHE A 3 -52.25 -6.17 9.13
N LEU A 4 -52.20 -4.83 9.18
CA LEU A 4 -50.95 -4.07 9.20
C LEU A 4 -50.05 -4.46 10.40
N LYS A 5 -50.61 -4.59 11.61
CA LYS A 5 -49.85 -5.02 12.79
C LYS A 5 -49.24 -6.42 12.61
N LYS A 6 -50.00 -7.38 12.07
CA LYS A 6 -49.50 -8.74 11.81
C LYS A 6 -48.37 -8.75 10.76
N TYR A 7 -48.49 -7.93 9.72
CA TYR A 7 -47.46 -7.78 8.69
C TYR A 7 -46.16 -7.22 9.27
N PHE A 8 -46.22 -6.15 10.06
CA PHE A 8 -45.03 -5.57 10.70
C PHE A 8 -44.37 -6.52 11.71
N ILE A 9 -45.17 -7.29 12.45
CA ILE A 9 -44.63 -8.32 13.37
C ILE A 9 -43.93 -9.43 12.58
N ALA A 10 -44.55 -9.95 11.52
CA ALA A 10 -43.94 -10.97 10.67
C ALA A 10 -42.66 -10.45 10.00
N TYR A 11 -42.68 -9.23 9.47
CA TYR A 11 -41.51 -8.58 8.89
C TYR A 11 -40.38 -8.42 9.92
N GLY A 12 -40.69 -7.97 11.14
CA GLY A 12 -39.73 -7.85 12.23
C GLY A 12 -39.07 -9.18 12.59
N ILE A 13 -39.84 -10.27 12.63
CA ILE A 13 -39.31 -11.62 12.88
C ILE A 13 -38.37 -12.06 11.75
N VAL A 14 -38.74 -11.83 10.48
CA VAL A 14 -37.90 -12.17 9.34
C VAL A 14 -36.58 -11.39 9.35
N VAL A 15 -36.64 -10.09 9.64
CA VAL A 15 -35.43 -9.26 9.76
C VAL A 15 -34.55 -9.73 10.92
N LEU A 16 -35.14 -10.06 12.07
CA LEU A 16 -34.39 -10.58 13.22
C LEU A 16 -33.68 -11.89 12.88
N LEU A 17 -34.38 -12.83 12.22
CA LEU A 17 -33.81 -14.11 11.79
C LEU A 17 -32.69 -13.89 10.77
N LEU A 18 -32.85 -12.96 9.84
CA LEU A 18 -31.80 -12.60 8.88
C LEU A 18 -30.56 -12.05 9.58
N VAL A 19 -30.73 -11.15 10.56
CA VAL A 19 -29.61 -10.58 11.31
C VAL A 19 -28.85 -11.65 12.10
N VAL A 20 -29.58 -12.56 12.77
CA VAL A 20 -28.97 -13.68 13.51
C VAL A 20 -28.23 -14.62 12.56
N PHE A 21 -28.84 -14.97 11.43
CA PHE A 21 -28.21 -15.81 10.41
C PHE A 21 -26.94 -15.18 9.85
N LEU A 22 -26.97 -13.89 9.50
CA LEU A 22 -25.81 -13.18 8.97
C LEU A 22 -24.69 -13.08 10.01
N LYS A 23 -25.02 -12.83 11.28
CA LYS A 23 -24.03 -12.78 12.36
C LYS A 23 -23.36 -14.14 12.56
N TRP A 24 -24.16 -15.21 12.62
CA TRP A 24 -23.65 -16.58 12.75
C TRP A 24 -22.81 -17.00 11.52
N HIS A 25 -23.28 -16.69 10.31
CA HIS A 25 -22.55 -16.98 9.09
C HIS A 25 -21.24 -16.20 9.01
N LYS A 26 -21.22 -14.93 9.44
CA LYS A 26 -20.00 -14.12 9.51
C LYS A 26 -18.97 -14.77 10.43
N GLU A 27 -19.36 -15.14 11.64
CA GLU A 27 -18.47 -15.77 12.63
C GLU A 27 -17.97 -17.15 12.19
N LYS A 28 -18.79 -17.92 11.47
CA LYS A 28 -18.43 -19.28 11.03
C LYS A 28 -17.61 -19.30 9.74
N SER A 29 -17.90 -18.40 8.79
CA SER A 29 -17.27 -18.42 7.46
C SER A 29 -16.04 -17.52 7.35
N PHE A 30 -15.92 -16.49 8.19
CA PHE A 30 -14.76 -15.59 8.19
C PHE A 30 -13.96 -15.77 9.47
N SER A 31 -12.85 -16.52 9.40
CA SER A 31 -11.91 -16.54 10.51
C SER A 31 -11.14 -15.22 10.55
N ASN A 32 -11.09 -14.60 11.74
CA ASN A 32 -10.29 -13.40 11.95
C ASN A 32 -8.81 -13.65 11.62
N ASP A 33 -8.33 -14.88 11.80
CA ASP A 33 -6.98 -15.29 11.42
C ASP A 33 -6.76 -15.25 9.91
N LEU A 34 -7.71 -15.74 9.09
CA LEU A 34 -7.59 -15.68 7.63
C LEU A 34 -7.72 -14.24 7.12
N LEU A 35 -8.57 -13.43 7.74
CA LEU A 35 -8.68 -11.99 7.44
C LEU A 35 -7.37 -11.26 7.78
N THR A 36 -6.81 -11.53 8.95
CA THR A 36 -5.52 -10.97 9.38
C THR A 36 -4.42 -11.45 8.45
N GLN A 37 -4.40 -12.73 8.06
CA GLN A 37 -3.49 -13.26 7.06
C GLN A 37 -3.69 -12.58 5.69
N MET A 38 -4.90 -12.27 5.22
CA MET A 38 -5.07 -11.54 3.96
C MET A 38 -4.56 -10.10 4.04
N LEU A 39 -4.67 -9.45 5.20
CA LEU A 39 -4.19 -8.09 5.43
C LEU A 39 -2.68 -8.00 5.66
N THR A 40 -2.08 -9.04 6.23
CA THR A 40 -0.67 -9.04 6.66
C THR A 40 0.23 -9.93 5.81
N ALA A 41 -0.29 -10.99 5.20
CA ALA A 41 0.49 -11.87 4.36
C ALA A 41 0.80 -11.17 3.04
N GLN A 42 2.10 -11.06 2.76
CA GLN A 42 2.60 -10.65 1.47
C GLN A 42 2.05 -11.61 0.41
N SER A 43 1.29 -11.09 -0.57
CA SER A 43 0.70 -11.91 -1.64
C SER A 43 1.78 -12.82 -2.25
N ARG A 44 1.57 -14.14 -2.18
CA ARG A 44 2.43 -15.13 -2.84
C ARG A 44 2.45 -14.96 -4.36
N SER A 45 1.47 -14.26 -4.94
CA SER A 45 1.39 -13.96 -6.37
C SER A 45 2.01 -12.61 -6.74
N LYS A 46 2.59 -11.87 -5.77
CA LYS A 46 3.24 -10.60 -6.09
C LYS A 46 4.49 -10.92 -6.90
N TYR A 47 4.44 -10.59 -8.18
CA TYR A 47 5.52 -10.83 -9.12
C TYR A 47 6.79 -10.18 -8.56
N ARG A 48 7.80 -11.00 -8.23
CA ARG A 48 9.07 -10.50 -7.76
C ARG A 48 9.89 -10.09 -8.97
N THR A 49 10.48 -8.91 -8.92
CA THR A 49 11.31 -8.39 -10.00
C THR A 49 12.59 -7.77 -9.44
N ASP A 50 13.67 -7.91 -10.18
CA ASP A 50 14.92 -7.18 -9.96
C ASP A 50 14.93 -5.82 -10.66
N ASP A 51 13.97 -5.54 -11.55
CA ASP A 51 13.83 -4.27 -12.26
C ASP A 51 12.92 -3.30 -11.48
N PRO A 52 13.48 -2.29 -10.78
CA PRO A 52 12.69 -1.30 -10.07
C PRO A 52 11.90 -0.37 -11.02
N CYS A 53 12.22 -0.39 -12.32
CA CYS A 53 11.52 0.36 -13.35
C CYS A 53 10.44 -0.46 -14.08
N LEU A 54 10.18 -1.71 -13.65
CA LEU A 54 9.15 -2.55 -14.27
C LEU A 54 7.74 -1.96 -14.13
N TYR A 55 7.49 -1.32 -13.00
CA TYR A 55 6.21 -0.69 -12.68
C TYR A 55 6.39 0.82 -12.55
N THR A 56 5.38 1.61 -12.93
CA THR A 56 5.33 3.05 -12.66
C THR A 56 3.97 3.35 -12.06
N LEU A 57 3.97 3.98 -10.89
CA LEU A 57 2.76 4.53 -10.30
C LEU A 57 2.63 5.98 -10.75
N ALA A 58 1.96 6.17 -11.89
CA ALA A 58 1.63 7.50 -12.39
C ALA A 58 0.41 8.04 -11.61
N GLY A 59 0.66 9.00 -10.72
CA GLY A 59 -0.38 9.68 -9.95
C GLY A 59 0.20 10.26 -8.66
N GLU A 60 -0.05 11.54 -8.41
CA GLU A 60 0.22 12.13 -7.10
C GLU A 60 -0.93 11.79 -6.17
N PRO A 61 -0.69 11.29 -4.95
CA PRO A 61 -1.77 11.03 -4.01
C PRO A 61 -2.49 12.34 -3.67
N GLU A 62 -3.83 12.31 -3.55
CA GLU A 62 -4.68 13.45 -3.18
C GLU A 62 -4.51 13.85 -1.69
N VAL A 63 -3.28 13.85 -1.19
CA VAL A 63 -2.94 14.15 0.20
C VAL A 63 -2.14 15.45 0.19
N ALA A 64 -2.65 16.47 0.88
CA ALA A 64 -2.15 17.85 0.90
C ALA A 64 -0.64 17.94 1.22
N GLY A 65 0.20 17.85 0.20
CA GLY A 65 1.64 18.12 0.27
C GLY A 65 2.46 17.17 1.14
N GLN A 66 1.93 16.02 1.55
CA GLN A 66 2.64 15.03 2.38
C GLN A 66 3.03 13.79 1.58
N TYR A 67 3.76 14.01 0.50
CA TYR A 67 4.23 12.92 -0.33
C TYR A 67 5.71 13.11 -0.69
N LEU A 68 6.36 12.00 -0.97
CA LEU A 68 7.74 11.90 -1.44
C LEU A 68 7.73 11.46 -2.90
N LYS A 69 8.48 12.15 -3.76
CA LYS A 69 8.70 11.71 -5.14
C LYS A 69 9.98 10.88 -5.22
N LEU A 70 9.86 9.67 -5.77
CA LEU A 70 10.98 8.76 -6.01
C LEU A 70 11.04 8.48 -7.51
N THR A 71 12.18 8.77 -8.11
CA THR A 71 12.44 8.54 -9.53
C THR A 71 13.57 7.54 -9.68
N PHE A 72 13.34 6.45 -10.40
CA PHE A 72 14.34 5.45 -10.74
C PHE A 72 14.75 5.59 -12.20
N LEU A 73 16.04 5.77 -12.42
CA LEU A 73 16.65 5.85 -13.75
C LEU A 73 17.30 4.50 -14.06
N CYS A 74 16.68 3.76 -14.99
CA CYS A 74 17.17 2.49 -15.50
C CYS A 74 17.67 2.65 -16.96
N PRO A 75 18.46 1.70 -17.49
CA PRO A 75 18.89 1.74 -18.88
C PRO A 75 17.69 1.78 -19.85
N GLY A 76 17.48 2.94 -20.49
CA GLY A 76 16.40 3.15 -21.46
C GLY A 76 14.98 3.27 -20.87
N LYS A 77 14.83 3.35 -19.55
CA LYS A 77 13.53 3.50 -18.88
C LYS A 77 13.65 4.40 -17.65
N GLU A 78 12.56 5.09 -17.34
CA GLU A 78 12.41 5.87 -16.12
C GLU A 78 11.13 5.42 -15.44
N ALA A 79 11.18 5.24 -14.12
CA ALA A 79 10.00 5.00 -13.31
C ALA A 79 9.83 6.07 -12.25
N ARG A 80 8.63 6.64 -12.18
CA ARG A 80 8.27 7.69 -11.23
C ARG A 80 7.25 7.13 -10.25
N PHE A 81 7.47 7.44 -8.98
CA PHE A 81 6.62 7.02 -7.89
C PHE A 81 6.35 8.20 -6.95
N SER A 82 5.13 8.25 -6.45
CA SER A 82 4.76 9.13 -5.35
C SER A 82 4.34 8.28 -4.15
N LEU A 83 5.03 8.41 -3.02
CA LEU A 83 4.68 7.73 -1.78
C LEU A 83 4.11 8.74 -0.78
N ASP A 84 3.03 8.36 -0.10
CA ASP A 84 2.58 9.12 1.08
C ASP A 84 3.67 9.08 2.14
N TYR A 85 4.12 10.25 2.59
CA TYR A 85 5.20 10.36 3.56
C TYR A 85 4.87 9.61 4.86
N ARG A 86 3.60 9.53 5.25
CA ARG A 86 3.14 8.84 6.46
C ARG A 86 3.30 7.32 6.37
N ALA A 87 3.23 6.76 5.17
CA ALA A 87 3.41 5.32 4.93
C ALA A 87 4.88 4.87 5.12
N ILE A 88 5.83 5.81 5.03
CA ILE A 88 7.25 5.52 5.19
C ILE A 88 7.58 5.40 6.68
N VAL A 89 7.81 4.17 7.16
CA VAL A 89 8.11 3.90 8.59
C VAL A 89 9.48 4.49 8.98
N LYS A 90 10.50 4.24 8.17
CA LYS A 90 11.86 4.76 8.37
C LYS A 90 12.04 6.04 7.56
N LYS A 91 12.13 7.21 8.21
CA LYS A 91 12.25 8.53 7.55
C LYS A 91 13.64 8.80 6.95
N THR A 92 14.18 7.84 6.21
CA THR A 92 15.45 7.94 5.47
C THR A 92 15.25 7.57 4.00
N VAL A 93 16.21 7.93 3.15
CA VAL A 93 16.22 7.58 1.72
C VAL A 93 16.07 6.08 1.53
N GLY A 94 16.89 5.29 2.23
CA GLY A 94 16.83 3.83 2.19
C GLY A 94 15.51 3.28 2.71
N GLY A 95 14.92 3.91 3.74
CA GLY A 95 13.62 3.52 4.27
C GLY A 95 12.48 3.72 3.27
N ALA A 96 12.52 4.81 2.50
CA ALA A 96 11.55 5.07 1.45
C ALA A 96 11.68 4.09 0.27
N ILE A 97 12.91 3.77 -0.12
CA ILE A 97 13.20 2.78 -1.17
C ILE A 97 12.76 1.38 -0.72
N GLU A 98 13.09 0.98 0.50
CA GLU A 98 12.70 -0.31 1.09
C GLU A 98 11.17 -0.46 1.10
N GLU A 99 10.45 0.59 1.49
CA GLU A 99 9.00 0.59 1.50
C GLU A 99 8.42 0.50 0.09
N LEU A 100 8.97 1.26 -0.87
CA LEU A 100 8.58 1.15 -2.28
C LEU A 100 8.86 -0.26 -2.85
N PHE A 101 10.02 -0.83 -2.56
CA PHE A 101 10.41 -2.16 -3.03
C PHE A 101 9.49 -3.23 -2.44
N ARG A 102 9.14 -3.11 -1.16
CA ARG A 102 8.12 -3.95 -0.51
C ARG A 102 6.76 -3.82 -1.19
N LEU A 103 6.36 -2.60 -1.55
CA LEU A 103 5.09 -2.31 -2.24
C LEU A 103 5.05 -2.79 -3.70
N ASN A 104 6.18 -2.85 -4.40
CA ASN A 104 6.24 -3.31 -5.79
C ASN A 104 6.78 -4.74 -5.97
N GLY A 105 7.25 -5.39 -4.90
CA GLY A 105 7.86 -6.72 -4.99
C GLY A 105 9.27 -6.70 -5.58
N VAL A 106 9.98 -5.58 -5.49
CA VAL A 106 11.34 -5.43 -6.00
C VAL A 106 12.32 -6.12 -5.04
N THR A 107 13.20 -6.97 -5.57
CA THR A 107 14.22 -7.71 -4.80
C THR A 107 15.64 -7.16 -4.98
N LEU A 108 15.80 -6.06 -5.71
CA LEU A 108 17.07 -5.38 -5.90
C LEU A 108 17.62 -4.92 -4.55
N ASP A 109 18.93 -5.10 -4.33
CA ASP A 109 19.60 -4.55 -3.17
C ASP A 109 19.71 -3.02 -3.31
N SER A 110 19.06 -2.30 -2.39
CA SER A 110 19.10 -0.84 -2.32
C SER A 110 20.52 -0.26 -2.23
N SER A 111 21.51 -1.03 -1.73
CA SER A 111 22.92 -0.61 -1.66
C SER A 111 23.57 -0.37 -3.02
N LYS A 112 23.00 -0.93 -4.10
CA LYS A 112 23.49 -0.78 -5.47
C LYS A 112 23.00 0.49 -6.15
N LEU A 113 22.09 1.22 -5.51
CA LEU A 113 21.52 2.44 -6.05
C LEU A 113 22.40 3.64 -5.70
N LYS A 114 22.58 4.53 -6.67
CA LYS A 114 23.15 5.87 -6.42
C LYS A 114 22.04 6.89 -6.44
N CYS A 115 21.69 7.43 -5.27
CA CYS A 115 20.59 8.37 -5.13
C CYS A 115 21.07 9.81 -5.02
N LYS A 116 20.27 10.73 -5.57
CA LYS A 116 20.46 12.17 -5.52
C LYS A 116 19.21 12.85 -4.99
N GLN A 117 19.40 13.90 -4.21
CA GLN A 117 18.35 14.79 -3.74
C GLN A 117 18.76 16.22 -4.03
N GLY A 118 17.95 16.96 -4.79
CA GLY A 118 18.29 18.32 -5.22
C GLY A 118 19.63 18.42 -5.97
N GLY A 119 20.00 17.37 -6.72
CA GLY A 119 21.26 17.30 -7.47
C GLY A 119 22.50 16.89 -6.66
N ARG A 120 22.39 16.70 -5.33
CA ARG A 120 23.49 16.21 -4.48
C ARG A 120 23.35 14.72 -4.23
N GLU A 121 24.47 13.99 -4.23
CA GLU A 121 24.48 12.57 -3.86
C GLU A 121 24.13 12.42 -2.38
N VAL A 122 23.22 11.48 -2.08
CA VAL A 122 22.73 11.20 -0.72
C VAL A 122 22.93 9.73 -0.38
N SER A 123 23.25 9.48 0.88
CA SER A 123 23.33 8.14 1.45
C SER A 123 21.94 7.58 1.76
N LEU A 124 21.81 6.26 1.81
CA LEU A 124 20.58 5.57 2.23
C LEU A 124 20.18 5.90 3.68
N THR A 125 21.13 6.37 4.49
CA THR A 125 20.90 6.79 5.88
C THR A 125 20.40 8.22 6.01
N ASP A 126 20.47 9.02 4.94
CA ASP A 126 20.14 10.43 5.01
C ASP A 126 18.64 10.62 5.24
N PRO A 127 18.24 11.60 6.07
CA PRO A 127 16.85 11.83 6.41
C PRO A 127 16.08 12.41 5.23
N ILE A 128 14.80 12.05 5.13
CA ILE A 128 13.88 12.61 4.13
C ILE A 128 12.88 13.58 4.77
N VAL A 129 12.58 14.65 4.06
CA VAL A 129 11.63 15.70 4.42
C VAL A 129 10.40 15.58 3.52
N ASN A 130 9.26 16.11 3.98
CA ASN A 130 8.05 16.18 3.17
C ASN A 130 8.33 16.95 1.86
N GLN A 131 7.78 16.46 0.74
CA GLN A 131 7.95 17.03 -0.61
C GLN A 131 9.34 16.88 -1.24
N ASP A 132 10.20 16.04 -0.67
CA ASP A 132 11.47 15.73 -1.32
C ASP A 132 11.27 14.99 -2.65
N ASN A 133 12.17 15.27 -3.59
CA ASN A 133 12.34 14.51 -4.81
C ASN A 133 13.69 13.82 -4.80
N ILE A 134 13.68 12.50 -4.87
CA ILE A 134 14.86 11.66 -4.83
C ILE A 134 14.97 10.91 -6.16
N GLU A 135 16.13 11.03 -6.79
CA GLU A 135 16.45 10.39 -8.06
C GLU A 135 17.50 9.31 -7.83
N CYS A 136 17.18 8.05 -8.05
CA CYS A 136 18.08 6.92 -7.88
C CYS A 136 18.45 6.31 -9.23
N LEU A 137 19.75 6.21 -9.49
CA LEU A 137 20.31 5.54 -10.64
C LEU A 137 20.53 4.06 -10.31
N VAL A 138 20.00 3.18 -11.17
CA VAL A 138 20.21 1.74 -11.10
C VAL A 138 21.45 1.41 -11.92
N LEU A 139 22.49 0.90 -11.25
CA LEU A 139 23.76 0.46 -11.84
C LEU A 139 23.73 -1.00 -12.26
#